data_AF-A0A1B0EZ49-F1
#
_entry.id   AF-A0A1B0EZ49-F1
#
_cell.length_a   1.000
_cell.length_b   1.000
_cell.length_c   1.000
_cell.angle_alpha   90.00
_cell.angle_beta   90.00
_cell.angle_gamma   90.00
#
_symmetry.space_group_name_H-M   'P 1'
#
loop_
_entity.id
_entity.type
_entity.pdbx_description
1 polymer ?
#
loop_
_entity_poly.entity_id
_entity_poly.type
_entity_poly.pdbx_seq_one_letter_code
_entity_poly.pdbx_strand_id
1 'polypeptide(L)'
;MGDLDDFIPQIKSYVPFYVDVEAPAESSSSVTFYIFTKVSKNSNIRLPIHFRYHSPSSRSFANIPMYEPSLYISCPSTVPFETKTDRVFNLPCSNSSEISNYDELFSASVCTWFDLKSVVNSRGVSSVSIPLGNIKMDIVVVATTITIVWCACAYIIFTIVQKAKFLNKKIA
;
A
#
# COMPACT_ATOMS: atom_id res chain seq x y z
N MET A 1 -8.58 -6.07 -28.66
CA MET A 1 -8.00 -5.27 -27.56
C MET A 1 -9.15 -5.03 -26.59
N GLY A 2 -9.37 -5.98 -25.68
CA GLY A 2 -10.54 -6.00 -24.81
C GLY A 2 -10.26 -5.21 -23.54
N ASP A 3 -11.05 -4.16 -23.33
CA ASP A 3 -11.09 -3.39 -22.10
C ASP A 3 -11.46 -4.31 -20.93
N LEU A 4 -10.57 -4.39 -19.95
CA LEU A 4 -10.70 -5.24 -18.75
C LEU A 4 -11.35 -4.48 -17.58
N ASP A 5 -11.89 -3.29 -17.84
CA ASP A 5 -12.44 -2.38 -16.83
C ASP A 5 -13.95 -2.53 -16.58
N ASP A 6 -14.68 -3.37 -17.33
CA ASP A 6 -16.15 -3.33 -17.34
C ASP A 6 -16.88 -4.29 -16.38
N PHE A 7 -16.18 -4.95 -15.43
CA PHE A 7 -16.83 -5.92 -14.52
C PHE A 7 -16.40 -5.88 -13.06
N ILE A 8 -15.65 -4.86 -12.63
CA ILE A 8 -15.40 -4.66 -11.18
C ILE A 8 -16.44 -3.65 -10.68
N PRO A 9 -17.39 -4.05 -9.81
CA PRO A 9 -18.30 -3.09 -9.19
C PRO A 9 -17.45 -2.00 -8.54
N GLN A 10 -17.62 -0.75 -8.99
CA GLN A 10 -16.76 0.37 -8.60
C GLN A 10 -16.83 0.55 -7.08
N ILE A 11 -15.77 0.10 -6.40
CA ILE A 11 -15.66 0.21 -4.95
C ILE A 11 -15.32 1.67 -4.66
N LYS A 12 -16.19 2.36 -3.94
CA LYS A 12 -15.93 3.72 -3.45
C LYS A 12 -15.09 3.62 -2.18
N SER A 13 -14.03 4.40 -2.07
CA SER A 13 -13.17 4.42 -0.88
C SER A 13 -12.91 5.84 -0.39
N TYR A 14 -12.57 5.97 0.88
CA TYR A 14 -12.25 7.24 1.50
C TYR A 14 -11.18 7.08 2.59
N VAL A 15 -10.25 8.03 2.64
CA VAL A 15 -9.15 8.06 3.62
C VAL A 15 -9.08 9.47 4.20
N PRO A 16 -9.22 9.64 5.53
CA PRO A 16 -9.42 10.97 6.12
C PRO A 16 -8.15 11.81 6.25
N PHE A 17 -7.05 11.42 5.61
CA PHE A 17 -5.78 12.14 5.67
C PHE A 17 -4.85 11.76 4.51
N TYR A 18 -3.81 12.57 4.34
CA TYR A 18 -2.76 12.34 3.35
C TYR A 18 -1.94 11.10 3.69
N VAL A 19 -1.85 10.17 2.74
CA VAL A 19 -1.01 8.97 2.86
C VAL A 19 0.17 9.13 1.92
N ASP A 20 1.36 9.36 2.50
CA ASP A 20 2.61 9.21 1.77
C ASP A 20 2.81 7.72 1.49
N VAL A 21 2.74 7.31 0.22
CA VAL A 21 2.89 5.92 -0.21
C VAL A 21 4.35 5.47 -0.30
N GLU A 22 5.29 6.42 -0.33
CA GLU A 22 6.73 6.17 -0.45
C GLU A 22 7.42 6.12 0.91
N ALA A 23 6.80 6.72 1.95
CA ALA A 23 7.31 6.67 3.31
C ALA A 23 7.56 5.23 3.78
N PRO A 24 8.76 4.92 4.32
CA PRO A 24 9.09 3.59 4.81
C PRO A 24 8.19 3.18 5.98
N ALA A 25 8.05 1.86 6.18
CA ALA A 25 7.17 1.29 7.19
C ALA A 25 7.40 1.87 8.60
N GLU A 26 8.65 2.16 9.00
CA GLU A 26 8.95 2.70 10.34
C GLU A 26 8.46 4.14 10.55
N SER A 27 8.33 4.90 9.47
CA SER A 27 7.86 6.30 9.50
C SER A 27 6.36 6.45 9.24
N SER A 28 5.69 5.34 8.93
CA SER A 28 4.29 5.33 8.52
C SER A 28 3.38 5.12 9.72
N SER A 29 2.36 5.98 9.86
CA SER A 29 1.31 5.79 10.86
C SER A 29 0.27 4.76 10.41
N SER A 30 -0.44 4.15 11.36
CA SER A 30 -1.61 3.32 11.03
C SER A 30 -2.67 4.15 10.32
N VAL A 31 -3.34 3.52 9.35
CA VAL A 31 -4.36 4.18 8.52
C VAL A 31 -5.67 3.42 8.56
N THR A 32 -6.76 4.17 8.70
CA THR A 32 -8.12 3.66 8.57
C THR A 32 -8.65 4.01 7.19
N PHE A 33 -9.01 2.97 6.44
CA PHE A 33 -9.61 3.09 5.12
C PHE A 33 -11.09 2.76 5.21
N TYR A 34 -11.94 3.63 4.70
CA TYR A 34 -13.38 3.39 4.59
C TYR A 34 -13.69 2.88 3.19
N ILE A 35 -14.42 1.77 3.12
CA ILE A 35 -14.83 1.14 1.86
C ILE A 35 -16.35 1.14 1.81
N PHE A 36 -16.90 1.77 0.79
CA PHE A 36 -18.34 1.86 0.56
C PHE A 36 -18.74 0.98 -0.61
N THR A 37 -19.71 0.11 -0.37
CA THR A 37 -20.30 -0.73 -1.41
C THR A 37 -21.79 -0.91 -1.15
N LYS A 38 -22.55 -1.13 -2.22
CA LYS A 38 -23.96 -1.54 -2.12
C LYS A 38 -23.98 -3.06 -1.96
N VAL A 39 -24.24 -3.50 -0.73
CA VAL A 39 -24.25 -4.93 -0.40
C VAL A 39 -25.48 -5.61 -1.01
N SER A 40 -25.25 -6.66 -1.81
CA SER A 40 -26.25 -7.65 -2.20
C SER A 40 -26.07 -8.91 -1.34
N LYS A 41 -27.08 -9.78 -1.26
CA LYS A 41 -27.15 -10.95 -0.34
C LYS A 41 -25.86 -11.79 -0.24
N ASN A 42 -25.02 -11.86 -1.28
CA ASN A 42 -23.73 -12.55 -1.29
C ASN A 42 -22.63 -11.75 -2.03
N SER A 43 -22.19 -10.61 -1.50
CA SER A 43 -21.08 -9.84 -2.07
C SER A 43 -19.72 -10.36 -1.59
N ASN A 44 -18.84 -10.73 -2.52
CA ASN A 44 -17.44 -11.03 -2.23
C ASN A 44 -16.58 -9.79 -2.50
N ILE A 45 -15.94 -9.25 -1.47
CA ILE A 45 -15.03 -8.11 -1.59
C ILE A 45 -13.60 -8.64 -1.52
N ARG A 46 -12.83 -8.41 -2.58
CA ARG A 46 -11.40 -8.74 -2.63
C ARG A 46 -10.60 -7.44 -2.63
N LEU A 47 -9.81 -7.23 -1.60
CA LEU A 47 -8.92 -6.08 -1.51
C LEU A 47 -7.48 -6.52 -1.82
N PRO A 48 -6.84 -5.98 -2.87
CA PRO A 48 -5.41 -6.19 -3.06
C PRO A 48 -4.64 -5.44 -1.97
N ILE A 49 -3.73 -6.14 -1.29
CA ILE A 49 -2.86 -5.56 -0.27
C ILE A 49 -1.43 -5.57 -0.83
N HIS A 50 -0.83 -4.39 -0.91
CA HIS A 50 0.58 -4.23 -1.25
C HIS A 50 1.34 -3.76 0.00
N PHE A 51 2.38 -4.50 0.38
CA PHE A 51 3.18 -4.16 1.53
C PHE A 51 4.27 -3.17 1.16
N ARG A 52 4.55 -2.23 2.08
CA ARG A 52 5.67 -1.31 1.94
C ARG A 52 7.00 -2.01 2.21
N TYR A 53 8.06 -1.44 1.66
CA TYR A 53 9.42 -1.84 2.01
C TYR A 53 9.68 -1.55 3.49
N HIS A 54 10.35 -2.50 4.14
CA HIS A 54 10.80 -2.39 5.52
C HIS A 54 12.31 -2.17 5.55
N SER A 55 12.80 -1.47 6.56
CA SER A 55 14.24 -1.33 6.76
C SER A 55 14.89 -2.70 6.95
N PRO A 56 16.17 -2.86 6.55
CA PRO A 56 16.91 -4.08 6.78
C PRO A 56 17.05 -4.33 8.30
N SER A 57 16.96 -5.59 8.69
CA SER A 57 17.09 -5.99 10.09
C SER A 57 17.97 -7.23 10.25
N SER A 58 18.24 -7.61 11.51
CA SER A 58 18.90 -8.88 11.82
C SER A 58 17.98 -10.10 11.66
N ARG A 59 16.67 -9.90 11.61
CA ARG A 59 15.64 -10.93 11.36
C ARG A 59 15.39 -11.05 9.87
N SER A 60 15.09 -12.27 9.40
CA SER A 60 14.77 -12.53 8.00
C SER A 60 13.34 -12.12 7.60
N PHE A 61 12.41 -12.07 8.56
CA PHE A 61 11.01 -11.73 8.32
C PHE A 61 10.44 -10.81 9.40
N ALA A 62 9.57 -9.89 8.99
CA ALA A 62 8.67 -9.13 9.86
C ALA A 62 7.28 -9.78 9.80
N ASN A 63 6.67 -10.02 10.96
CA ASN A 63 5.29 -10.48 11.04
C ASN A 63 4.37 -9.29 11.30
N ILE A 64 3.51 -8.97 10.34
CA ILE A 64 2.51 -7.92 10.49
C ILE A 64 1.18 -8.57 10.87
N PRO A 65 0.59 -8.23 12.03
CA PRO A 65 -0.75 -8.70 12.38
C PRO A 65 -1.78 -8.08 11.43
N MET A 66 -2.73 -8.87 10.94
CA MET A 66 -3.91 -8.33 10.25
C MET A 66 -5.12 -8.41 11.16
N TYR A 67 -5.83 -7.30 11.26
CA TYR A 67 -7.04 -7.21 12.05
C TYR A 67 -8.27 -7.49 11.19
N GLU A 68 -9.29 -8.07 11.83
CA GLU A 68 -10.57 -8.31 11.16
C GLU A 68 -11.26 -6.98 10.83
N PRO A 69 -11.79 -6.81 9.61
CA PRO A 69 -12.48 -5.59 9.23
C PRO A 69 -13.82 -5.49 9.97
N SER A 70 -14.14 -4.28 10.44
CA SER A 70 -15.46 -3.98 11.00
C SER A 70 -16.44 -3.64 9.88
N LEU A 71 -17.63 -4.23 9.89
CA LEU A 71 -18.65 -4.03 8.87
C LEU A 71 -19.79 -3.19 9.44
N TYR A 72 -20.11 -2.11 8.74
CA TYR A 72 -21.17 -1.20 9.12
C TYR A 72 -22.22 -1.09 8.01
N ILE A 73 -23.46 -0.84 8.41
CA ILE A 73 -24.57 -0.53 7.49
C ILE A 73 -25.17 0.82 7.82
N SER A 74 -25.51 1.58 6.79
CA SER A 74 -26.30 2.81 6.90
C SER A 74 -27.58 2.61 6.10
N CYS A 75 -28.73 2.73 6.77
CA CYS A 75 -30.05 2.60 6.16
C CYS A 75 -30.72 3.97 6.10
N PRO A 76 -31.29 4.39 4.96
CA PRO A 76 -32.20 5.52 4.93
C PRO A 76 -33.41 5.20 5.83
N SER A 77 -33.85 6.20 6.60
CA SER A 77 -34.73 6.12 7.79
C SER A 77 -36.12 5.48 7.60
N THR A 78 -36.42 4.87 6.46
CA THR A 78 -37.73 4.32 6.09
C THR A 78 -37.86 2.81 6.31
N VAL A 79 -36.80 2.10 6.69
CA VAL A 79 -36.86 0.67 6.98
C VAL A 79 -36.64 0.45 8.48
N PRO A 80 -37.65 -0.01 9.23
CA PRO A 80 -37.48 -0.38 10.64
C PRO A 80 -36.65 -1.66 10.68
N PHE A 81 -35.33 -1.52 10.68
CA PHE A 81 -34.43 -2.61 10.99
C PHE A 81 -34.48 -2.78 12.51
N GLU A 82 -35.01 -3.89 13.01
CA GLU A 82 -34.92 -4.28 14.42
C GLU A 82 -33.46 -4.63 14.75
N THR A 83 -32.60 -3.62 14.79
CA THR A 83 -31.21 -3.78 15.17
C THR A 83 -31.13 -3.91 16.70
N LYS A 84 -30.94 -5.14 17.18
CA LYS A 84 -30.38 -5.42 18.54
C LYS A 84 -28.91 -4.99 18.63
N THR A 85 -28.55 -3.81 18.14
CA THR A 85 -27.16 -3.33 18.14
C THR A 85 -27.10 -1.97 18.83
N ASP A 86 -26.69 -2.01 20.11
CA ASP A 86 -26.50 -0.83 20.98
C ASP A 86 -25.38 0.12 20.54
N ARG A 87 -24.73 -0.12 19.38
CA ARG A 87 -23.53 0.61 18.97
C ARG A 87 -23.76 1.34 17.65
N VAL A 88 -24.19 2.59 17.81
CA VAL A 88 -24.30 3.58 16.73
C VAL A 88 -22.94 4.28 16.58
N PHE A 89 -22.45 4.40 15.35
CA PHE A 89 -21.20 5.06 15.02
C PHE A 89 -21.42 6.22 14.05
N ASN A 90 -20.69 7.30 14.26
CA ASN A 90 -20.66 8.46 13.37
C ASN A 90 -19.40 8.37 12.52
N LEU A 91 -19.55 7.99 11.25
CA LEU A 91 -18.44 7.75 10.30
C LEU A 91 -18.69 8.51 8.98
N PRO A 92 -17.66 8.72 8.15
CA PRO A 92 -17.82 9.42 6.88
C PRO A 92 -18.91 8.79 6.01
N CYS A 93 -19.71 9.65 5.37
CA CYS A 93 -20.74 9.25 4.42
C CYS A 93 -20.09 8.75 3.11
N SER A 94 -20.84 7.99 2.32
CA SER A 94 -20.35 7.42 1.05
C SER A 94 -20.06 8.44 -0.05
N ASN A 95 -20.60 9.66 0.05
CA ASN A 95 -20.25 10.81 -0.81
C ASN A 95 -18.81 11.31 -0.56
N SER A 96 -18.21 11.00 0.59
CA SER A 96 -16.85 11.43 0.93
C SER A 96 -15.80 10.84 -0.03
N SER A 97 -16.13 9.76 -0.75
CA SER A 97 -15.26 9.20 -1.79
C SER A 97 -15.07 10.13 -3.01
N GLU A 98 -15.90 11.16 -3.15
CA GLU A 98 -15.85 12.11 -4.26
C GLU A 98 -14.94 13.31 -3.95
N ILE A 99 -14.45 13.42 -2.70
CA ILE A 99 -13.50 14.44 -2.28
C ILE A 99 -12.14 14.11 -2.90
N SER A 100 -11.72 14.91 -3.87
CA SER A 100 -10.40 14.83 -4.51
C SER A 100 -9.40 15.86 -3.97
N ASN A 101 -9.90 16.92 -3.33
CA ASN A 101 -9.08 17.99 -2.77
C ASN A 101 -8.61 17.63 -1.36
N TYR A 102 -7.29 17.65 -1.14
CA TYR A 102 -6.68 17.31 0.15
C TYR A 102 -7.10 18.24 1.27
N ASP A 103 -7.33 19.53 0.98
CA ASP A 103 -7.74 20.52 1.98
C ASP A 103 -9.16 20.26 2.51
N GLU A 104 -9.98 19.56 1.73
CA GLU A 104 -11.38 19.28 2.04
C GLU A 104 -11.60 17.92 2.74
N LEU A 105 -10.54 17.11 2.91
CA LEU A 105 -10.63 15.81 3.59
C LEU A 105 -11.26 15.94 4.99
N PHE A 106 -10.89 16.95 5.76
CA PHE A 106 -11.45 17.15 7.10
C PHE A 106 -12.91 17.61 7.11
N SER A 107 -13.45 18.01 5.95
CA SER A 107 -14.81 18.53 5.78
C SER A 107 -15.81 17.47 5.32
N ALA A 108 -15.40 16.19 5.29
CA ALA A 108 -16.27 15.08 4.92
C ALA A 108 -17.54 15.01 5.78
N SER A 109 -18.69 14.88 5.13
CA SER A 109 -19.97 14.76 5.83
C SER A 109 -20.04 13.45 6.63
N VAL A 110 -20.64 13.50 7.81
CA VAL A 110 -20.74 12.39 8.74
C VAL A 110 -22.14 11.77 8.71
N CYS A 111 -22.21 10.45 8.63
CA CYS A 111 -23.44 9.67 8.60
C CYS A 111 -23.53 8.76 9.82
N THR A 112 -24.76 8.38 10.16
CA THR A 112 -25.03 7.37 11.18
C THR A 112 -24.90 5.97 10.59
N TRP A 113 -24.10 5.14 11.25
CA TRP A 113 -23.78 3.77 10.86
C TRP A 113 -24.07 2.81 12.02
N PHE A 114 -24.54 1.62 11.69
CA PHE A 114 -24.83 0.55 12.63
C PHE A 114 -23.83 -0.59 12.43
N ASP A 115 -23.22 -1.03 13.52
CA ASP A 115 -22.28 -2.17 13.52
C ASP A 115 -23.03 -3.49 13.28
N LEU A 116 -22.63 -4.22 12.25
CA LEU A 116 -23.12 -5.57 11.99
C LEU A 116 -22.17 -6.56 12.68
N LYS A 117 -22.40 -6.76 13.97
CA LYS A 117 -21.61 -7.65 14.82
C LYS A 117 -21.68 -9.15 14.44
N SER A 118 -22.32 -9.52 13.32
CA SER A 118 -22.62 -10.91 12.98
C SER A 118 -21.95 -11.38 11.67
N VAL A 119 -21.01 -12.32 11.84
CA VAL A 119 -20.52 -13.30 10.86
C VAL A 119 -19.84 -12.73 9.61
N VAL A 120 -18.85 -11.86 9.79
CA VAL A 120 -17.78 -11.78 8.80
C VAL A 120 -16.96 -13.07 8.94
N ASN A 121 -17.16 -14.04 8.04
CA ASN A 121 -16.27 -15.19 7.92
C ASN A 121 -14.99 -14.72 7.23
N SER A 122 -14.22 -13.87 7.91
CA SER A 122 -12.85 -13.58 7.50
C SER A 122 -12.07 -14.87 7.66
N ARG A 123 -11.49 -15.37 6.57
CA ARG A 123 -10.37 -16.31 6.68
C ARG A 123 -9.22 -15.51 7.30
N GLY A 124 -9.25 -15.38 8.63
CA GLY A 124 -8.37 -14.54 9.41
C GLY A 124 -6.93 -14.90 9.13
N VAL A 125 -6.28 -14.11 8.28
CA VAL A 125 -4.84 -14.20 8.10
C VAL A 125 -4.24 -13.47 9.29
N SER A 126 -4.15 -14.16 10.44
CA SER A 126 -3.75 -13.56 11.73
C SER A 126 -2.44 -12.75 11.64
N SER A 127 -1.52 -13.16 10.75
CA SER A 127 -0.32 -12.41 10.45
C SER A 127 0.19 -12.69 9.05
N VAL A 128 0.80 -11.68 8.42
CA VAL A 128 1.55 -11.82 7.17
C VAL A 128 3.04 -11.65 7.43
N SER A 129 3.85 -12.58 6.92
CA SER A 129 5.30 -12.52 7.03
C SER A 129 5.90 -11.83 5.80
N ILE A 130 6.63 -10.75 6.02
CA ILE A 130 7.27 -9.95 4.97
C ILE A 130 8.77 -10.16 5.07
N PRO A 131 9.46 -10.48 3.96
CA PRO A 131 10.90 -10.64 3.96
C PRO A 131 11.60 -9.31 4.26
N LEU A 132 12.64 -9.35 5.08
CA LEU A 132 13.47 -8.20 5.43
C LEU A 132 14.86 -8.34 4.80
N GLY A 133 15.45 -7.19 4.45
CA GLY A 133 16.86 -7.12 4.04
C GLY A 133 17.79 -7.49 5.20
N ASN A 134 18.93 -8.13 4.89
CA ASN A 134 19.92 -8.47 5.90
C ASN A 134 20.93 -7.33 6.07
N ILE A 135 20.94 -6.71 7.24
CA ILE A 135 21.84 -5.58 7.53
C ILE A 135 23.33 -5.96 7.48
N LYS A 136 23.67 -7.23 7.70
CA LYS A 136 25.07 -7.69 7.65
C LYS A 136 25.64 -7.80 6.24
N MET A 137 24.77 -7.90 5.23
CA MET A 137 25.21 -8.00 3.83
C MET A 137 25.43 -6.63 3.19
N ASP A 138 25.03 -5.55 3.84
CA ASP A 138 25.16 -4.19 3.32
C ASP A 138 26.62 -3.85 2.96
N ILE A 139 27.56 -4.07 3.89
CA ILE A 139 28.98 -3.79 3.65
C ILE A 139 29.58 -4.62 2.50
N VAL A 140 29.13 -5.87 2.34
CA VAL A 140 29.60 -6.78 1.28
C VAL A 140 29.11 -6.29 -0.08
N VAL A 141 27.83 -5.91 -0.16
CA VAL A 141 27.22 -5.37 -1.39
C VAL A 141 27.91 -4.05 -1.77
N VAL A 142 28.12 -3.14 -0.82
CA VAL A 142 28.81 -1.87 -1.04
C VAL A 142 30.25 -2.08 -1.51
N ALA A 143 31.03 -2.93 -0.84
CA ALA A 143 32.40 -3.20 -1.25
C ALA A 143 32.49 -3.83 -2.64
N THR A 144 31.59 -4.76 -2.96
CA THR A 144 31.55 -5.43 -4.26
C THR A 144 31.16 -4.46 -5.38
N THR A 145 30.13 -3.65 -5.18
CA THR A 145 29.68 -2.65 -6.16
C THR A 145 30.75 -1.59 -6.41
N ILE A 146 31.40 -1.07 -5.36
CA ILE A 146 32.53 -0.15 -5.49
C ILE A 146 33.66 -0.78 -6.29
N THR A 147 34.06 -2.01 -5.97
CA THR A 147 35.16 -2.69 -6.67
C THR A 147 34.85 -2.89 -8.16
N ILE A 148 33.63 -3.34 -8.48
CA ILE A 148 33.20 -3.52 -9.88
C ILE A 148 33.20 -2.19 -10.63
N VAL A 149 32.68 -1.13 -10.01
CA VAL A 149 32.65 0.21 -10.60
C VAL A 149 34.07 0.72 -10.86
N TRP A 150 34.98 0.58 -9.91
CA TRP A 150 36.38 0.96 -10.07
C TRP A 150 37.07 0.20 -11.20
N CYS A 151 36.89 -1.12 -11.26
CA CYS A 151 37.42 -1.95 -12.34
C CYS A 151 36.86 -1.53 -13.71
N ALA A 152 35.56 -1.26 -13.80
CA ALA A 152 34.93 -0.79 -15.03
C ALA A 152 35.46 0.57 -15.47
N CYS A 153 35.60 1.53 -14.54
CA CYS A 153 36.17 2.84 -14.81
C CYS A 153 37.63 2.74 -15.28
N ALA A 154 38.46 1.93 -14.60
CA ALA A 154 39.85 1.70 -14.98
C ALA A 154 39.96 1.07 -16.38
N TYR A 155 39.09 0.11 -16.69
CA TYR A 155 39.01 -0.51 -18.02
C TYR A 155 38.67 0.51 -19.10
N ILE A 156 37.65 1.34 -18.88
CA ILE A 156 37.25 2.38 -19.84
C ILE A 156 38.43 3.34 -20.10
N ILE A 157 39.06 3.87 -19.04
CA ILE A 157 40.21 4.78 -19.17
C ILE A 157 41.35 4.11 -19.96
N PHE A 158 41.66 2.85 -19.64
CA PHE A 158 42.70 2.10 -20.32
C PHE A 158 42.41 1.95 -21.83
N THR A 159 41.17 1.61 -22.19
CA THR A 159 40.78 1.49 -23.60
C THR A 159 40.89 2.81 -24.36
N ILE A 160 40.49 3.92 -23.74
CA ILE A 160 40.60 5.27 -24.33
C ILE A 160 42.07 5.63 -24.54
N VAL A 161 42.93 5.43 -23.53
CA VAL A 161 44.37 5.73 -23.64
C VAL A 161 45.04 4.88 -24.71
N GLN A 162 44.71 3.59 -24.83
CA GLN A 162 45.24 2.74 -25.90
C GLN A 162 44.84 3.24 -27.28
N LYS A 163 43.55 3.60 -27.47
CA LYS A 163 43.06 4.14 -28.75
C LYS A 163 43.71 5.48 -29.08
N ALA A 164 43.87 6.36 -28.09
CA ALA A 164 44.57 7.63 -28.25
C ALA A 164 46.03 7.43 -28.66
N LYS A 165 46.76 6.52 -28.01
CA LYS A 165 48.14 6.16 -28.38
C LYS A 165 48.23 5.59 -29.80
N PHE A 166 47.29 4.74 -30.20
CA PHE A 166 47.26 4.17 -31.54
C PHE A 166 47.01 5.23 -32.62
N LEU A 167 46.09 6.17 -32.39
CA LEU A 167 45.84 7.29 -33.31
C LEU A 167 47.06 8.20 -33.42
N ASN A 168 47.70 8.54 -32.30
CA ASN A 168 48.88 9.41 -32.31
C ASN A 168 50.05 8.77 -33.10
N LYS A 169 50.20 7.44 -33.01
CA LYS A 169 51.22 6.69 -33.76
C LYS A 169 50.92 6.54 -35.26
N LYS A 170 49.70 6.87 -35.72
CA LYS A 170 49.33 6.90 -37.15
C LYS A 170 49.48 8.28 -37.79
N ILE A 171 49.57 9.33 -36.98
CA ILE A 171 49.66 10.73 -37.43
C ILE A 171 51.12 11.21 -37.47
N ALA A 172 51.99 10.59 -36.69
CA ALA A 172 53.46 10.72 -36.78
C ALA A 172 54.04 9.72 -37.79
#